data_AF-A0AAI9ZEK3-F1
#
_entry.id   AF-A0AAI9ZEK3-F1
#
_cell.length_a   1.000
_cell.length_b   1.000
_cell.length_c   1.000
_cell.angle_alpha   90.00
_cell.angle_beta   90.00
_cell.angle_gamma   90.00
#
_symmetry.space_group_name_H-M   'P 1'
#
loop_
_entity.id
_entity.type
_entity.pdbx_description
1 polymer ?
#
loop_
_entity_poly.entity_id
_entity_poly.type
_entity_poly.pdbx_seq_one_letter_code
_entity_poly.pdbx_strand_id
1 'polypeptide(L)'
;MNALERSATAAAWVVAVGLALVNAAFTWSSSWIPVLLVFDFAATTWWVSHSLATMYFIPALRDQPAWAVTVPISRDLATACALMGIFVFVLTNSAGCLVSLWWYSYRIIRRGYRIPRGAITRRKTVMQALPDAAAARHWFDLGFRPNLCRHCLRTADLEGREGPGSFLDRMYHGKTNKGVDLGCIALFDHYCWWLWCPVSLETQKSYLLFTVWVLVFHLYSLGVLCWPMASFGTRWSLPPVVVAAGSLPFVILWVKKAPFRDQWVNQGLRNQTHKETTAYIRNLPQQAWPMGIAGSNGLEHVTVGFNPWDLGAMGNLRAVLGDNIWEWPFFWRTPRRVREFGAHPDWDLPFGPRWDQFMEDRALVLPDGISLTLPPPALRNDSSRRRRGWTSED
;
A
#
# COMPACT_ATOMS: atom_id res chain seq x y z
N MET A 1 -18.10 43.74 -27.33
CA MET A 1 -17.99 42.34 -27.79
C MET A 1 -18.92 42.10 -28.97
N ASN A 2 -18.40 41.57 -30.07
CA ASN A 2 -19.25 41.19 -31.21
C ASN A 2 -20.04 39.89 -30.89
N ALA A 3 -21.03 39.54 -31.73
CA ALA A 3 -21.85 38.35 -31.50
C ALA A 3 -21.04 37.04 -31.45
N LEU A 4 -19.95 36.97 -32.23
CA LEU A 4 -19.05 35.82 -32.28
C LEU A 4 -18.33 35.59 -30.94
N GLU A 5 -17.79 36.65 -30.33
CA GLU A 5 -17.14 36.61 -29.02
C GLU A 5 -18.11 36.16 -27.92
N ARG A 6 -19.35 36.66 -27.93
CA ARG A 6 -20.39 36.24 -26.97
C ARG A 6 -20.72 34.75 -27.11
N SER A 7 -20.86 34.25 -28.34
CA SER A 7 -21.10 32.82 -28.60
C SER A 7 -19.93 31.94 -28.18
N ALA A 8 -18.68 32.37 -28.44
CA ALA A 8 -17.48 31.65 -28.03
C ALA A 8 -17.34 31.60 -26.49
N THR A 9 -17.59 32.72 -25.80
CA THR A 9 -17.60 32.76 -24.33
C THR A 9 -18.70 31.88 -23.74
N ALA A 10 -19.90 31.88 -24.32
CA ALA A 10 -21.00 31.02 -23.88
C ALA A 10 -20.67 29.54 -24.08
N ALA A 11 -20.10 29.16 -25.24
CA ALA A 11 -19.68 27.79 -25.50
C ALA A 11 -18.56 27.34 -24.54
N ALA A 12 -17.54 28.17 -24.32
CA ALA A 12 -16.47 27.89 -23.36
C ALA A 12 -17.01 27.71 -21.94
N TRP A 13 -17.98 28.54 -21.53
CA TRP A 13 -18.65 28.41 -20.24
C TRP A 13 -19.45 27.11 -20.13
N VAL A 14 -20.22 26.73 -21.16
CA VAL A 14 -20.96 25.46 -21.18
C VAL A 14 -20.00 24.26 -21.07
N VAL A 15 -18.88 24.27 -21.81
CA VAL A 15 -17.86 23.22 -21.71
C VAL A 15 -17.25 23.18 -20.30
N ALA A 16 -16.89 24.34 -19.73
CA ALA A 16 -16.31 24.41 -18.39
C ALA A 16 -17.27 23.89 -17.32
N VAL A 17 -18.54 24.30 -17.37
CA VAL A 17 -19.59 23.80 -16.45
C VAL A 17 -19.83 22.31 -16.65
N GLY A 18 -19.92 21.85 -17.90
CA GLY A 18 -20.06 20.43 -18.21
C GLY A 18 -18.92 19.58 -17.64
N LEU A 19 -17.67 20.01 -17.83
CA LEU A 19 -16.50 19.35 -17.25
C LEU A 19 -16.51 19.40 -15.72
N ALA A 20 -16.93 20.51 -15.11
CA ALA A 20 -17.04 20.61 -13.66
C ALA A 20 -18.09 19.63 -13.10
N LEU A 21 -19.24 19.49 -13.75
CA LEU A 21 -20.28 18.52 -13.38
C LEU A 21 -19.80 17.08 -13.55
N VAL A 22 -19.13 16.77 -14.66
CA VAL A 22 -18.54 15.44 -14.88
C VAL A 22 -17.50 15.12 -13.81
N ASN A 23 -16.64 16.08 -13.46
CA ASN A 23 -15.65 15.89 -12.40
C ASN A 23 -16.31 15.72 -11.04
N ALA A 24 -17.34 16.50 -10.71
CA ALA A 24 -18.08 16.38 -9.45
C ALA A 24 -18.78 15.01 -9.34
N ALA A 25 -19.47 14.58 -10.40
CA ALA A 25 -20.09 13.26 -10.47
C ALA A 25 -19.05 12.14 -10.36
N PHE A 26 -17.92 12.28 -11.08
CA PHE A 26 -16.83 11.33 -10.99
C PHE A 26 -16.28 11.24 -9.56
N THR A 27 -15.94 12.37 -8.93
CA THR A 27 -15.45 12.42 -7.54
C THR A 27 -16.46 11.84 -6.56
N TRP A 28 -17.75 12.16 -6.72
CA TRP A 28 -18.80 11.61 -5.87
C TRP A 28 -18.90 10.10 -6.01
N SER A 29 -19.04 9.56 -7.22
CA SER A 29 -19.08 8.11 -7.49
C SER A 29 -17.79 7.41 -7.01
N SER A 30 -16.66 8.07 -7.21
CA SER A 30 -15.34 7.62 -6.75
C SER A 30 -15.25 7.50 -5.23
N SER A 31 -15.99 8.30 -4.48
CA SER A 31 -16.03 8.19 -3.02
C SER A 31 -16.70 6.89 -2.56
N TRP A 32 -17.53 6.27 -3.41
CA TRP A 32 -18.24 5.02 -3.16
C TRP A 32 -17.56 3.78 -3.73
N ILE A 33 -16.33 3.89 -4.28
CA ILE A 33 -15.61 2.75 -4.87
C ILE A 33 -15.66 1.48 -4.01
N PRO A 34 -15.43 1.51 -2.69
CA PRO A 34 -15.42 0.29 -1.88
C PRO A 34 -16.77 -0.44 -1.94
N VAL A 35 -17.87 0.30 -1.92
CA VAL A 35 -19.24 -0.25 -2.01
C VAL A 35 -19.51 -0.75 -3.44
N LEU A 36 -19.13 0.02 -4.45
CA LEU A 36 -19.27 -0.36 -5.85
C LEU A 36 -18.47 -1.62 -6.17
N LEU A 37 -17.28 -1.81 -5.59
CA LEU A 37 -16.47 -3.02 -5.74
C LEU A 37 -17.16 -4.25 -5.14
N VAL A 38 -17.77 -4.13 -3.95
CA VAL A 38 -18.51 -5.25 -3.35
C VAL A 38 -19.70 -5.64 -4.22
N PHE A 39 -20.46 -4.64 -4.70
CA PHE A 39 -21.57 -4.88 -5.61
C PHE A 39 -21.10 -5.51 -6.92
N ASP A 40 -20.02 -5.01 -7.52
CA ASP A 40 -19.42 -5.53 -8.73
C ASP A 40 -18.94 -6.99 -8.59
N PHE A 41 -18.24 -7.33 -7.50
CA PHE A 41 -17.86 -8.71 -7.22
C PHE A 41 -19.09 -9.61 -7.10
N ALA A 42 -20.11 -9.19 -6.32
CA ALA A 42 -21.31 -9.98 -6.13
C ALA A 42 -22.10 -10.18 -7.43
N ALA A 43 -22.31 -9.11 -8.21
CA ALA A 43 -23.02 -9.15 -9.46
C ALA A 43 -22.27 -9.99 -10.51
N THR A 44 -20.96 -9.78 -10.68
CA THR A 44 -20.14 -10.54 -11.62
C THR A 44 -20.05 -12.01 -11.25
N THR A 45 -19.91 -12.34 -9.96
CA THR A 45 -20.00 -13.73 -9.47
C THR A 45 -21.34 -14.35 -9.78
N TRP A 46 -22.44 -13.65 -9.50
CA TRP A 46 -23.77 -14.13 -9.86
C TRP A 46 -23.87 -14.42 -11.36
N TRP A 47 -23.45 -13.49 -12.22
CA TRP A 47 -23.52 -13.67 -13.67
C TRP A 47 -22.69 -14.84 -14.17
N VAL A 48 -21.42 -14.95 -13.78
CA VAL A 48 -20.54 -16.05 -14.17
C VAL A 48 -21.11 -17.39 -13.72
N SER A 49 -21.51 -17.49 -12.43
CA SER A 49 -22.07 -18.73 -11.88
C SER A 49 -23.40 -19.10 -12.52
N HIS A 50 -24.29 -18.12 -12.71
CA HIS A 50 -25.58 -18.34 -13.36
C HIS A 50 -25.43 -18.79 -14.81
N SER A 51 -24.54 -18.15 -15.58
CA SER A 51 -24.27 -18.53 -16.97
C SER A 51 -23.70 -19.94 -17.06
N LEU A 52 -22.70 -20.30 -16.25
CA LEU A 52 -22.13 -21.65 -16.26
C LEU A 52 -23.15 -22.71 -15.80
N ALA A 53 -23.94 -22.41 -14.77
CA ALA A 53 -24.95 -23.33 -14.25
C ALA A 53 -26.08 -23.58 -15.25
N THR A 54 -26.64 -22.53 -15.84
CA THR A 54 -27.79 -22.64 -16.74
C THR A 54 -27.43 -23.23 -18.10
N MET A 55 -26.23 -22.94 -18.62
CA MET A 55 -25.80 -23.38 -19.95
C MET A 55 -25.09 -24.74 -19.95
N TYR A 56 -24.45 -25.14 -18.84
CA TYR A 56 -23.65 -26.38 -18.81
C TYR A 56 -24.03 -27.34 -17.69
N PHE A 57 -24.12 -26.90 -16.43
CA PHE A 57 -24.32 -27.83 -15.32
C PHE A 57 -25.75 -28.39 -15.27
N ILE A 58 -26.78 -27.55 -15.36
CA ILE A 58 -28.18 -28.00 -15.32
C ILE A 58 -28.52 -28.88 -16.53
N PRO A 59 -28.15 -28.52 -17.79
CA PRO A 59 -28.38 -29.38 -18.94
C PRO A 59 -27.67 -30.72 -18.86
N ALA A 60 -26.46 -30.78 -18.29
CA ALA A 60 -25.74 -32.04 -18.11
C ALA A 60 -26.35 -32.96 -17.04
N LEU A 61 -27.09 -32.40 -16.07
CA LEU A 61 -27.73 -33.16 -14.99
C LEU A 61 -29.14 -33.66 -15.34
N ARG A 62 -29.77 -33.08 -16.36
CA ARG A 62 -31.11 -33.49 -16.78
C ARG A 62 -30.98 -34.35 -18.04
N ASP A 63 -31.69 -35.48 -18.07
CA ASP A 63 -31.98 -36.21 -19.31
C ASP A 63 -32.94 -35.37 -20.18
N GLN A 64 -32.45 -34.23 -20.68
CA GLN A 64 -33.20 -33.38 -21.59
C GLN A 64 -33.18 -34.03 -22.97
N PRO A 65 -34.34 -34.09 -23.65
CA PRO A 65 -34.34 -34.57 -25.02
C PRO A 65 -33.51 -33.61 -25.89
N ALA A 66 -32.65 -34.18 -26.74
CA ALA A 66 -31.61 -33.46 -27.49
C ALA A 66 -32.11 -32.30 -28.39
N TRP A 67 -33.42 -32.19 -28.62
CA TRP A 67 -34.05 -31.13 -29.40
C TRP A 67 -34.43 -29.88 -28.59
N ALA A 68 -34.49 -29.97 -27.25
CA ALA A 68 -34.91 -28.85 -26.39
C ALA A 68 -33.73 -27.98 -25.93
N VAL A 69 -32.56 -28.58 -25.75
CA VAL A 69 -31.29 -27.92 -25.39
C VAL A 69 -30.18 -28.72 -26.04
N THR A 70 -29.23 -28.07 -26.70
CA THR A 70 -27.99 -28.74 -27.15
C THR A 70 -27.32 -29.31 -25.91
N VAL A 71 -27.36 -30.64 -25.74
CA VAL A 71 -26.76 -31.31 -24.59
C VAL A 71 -25.25 -31.03 -24.63
N PRO A 72 -24.67 -30.45 -23.56
CA PRO A 72 -23.23 -30.21 -23.51
C PRO A 72 -22.50 -31.53 -23.75
N ILE A 73 -21.54 -31.54 -24.66
CA ILE A 73 -20.67 -32.71 -24.84
C ILE A 73 -19.88 -32.87 -23.52
N SER A 74 -19.49 -34.08 -23.15
CA SER A 74 -18.72 -34.34 -21.90
C SER A 74 -17.51 -33.40 -21.72
N ARG A 75 -16.89 -32.98 -22.83
CA ARG A 75 -15.82 -31.99 -22.88
C ARG A 75 -16.24 -30.58 -22.43
N ASP A 76 -17.46 -30.16 -22.72
CA ASP A 76 -17.99 -28.84 -22.34
C ASP A 76 -18.25 -28.79 -20.83
N LEU A 77 -18.76 -29.88 -20.24
CA LEU A 77 -18.94 -29.98 -18.79
C LEU A 77 -17.60 -29.89 -18.05
N ALA A 78 -16.59 -30.65 -18.50
CA ALA A 78 -15.26 -30.59 -17.91
C ALA A 78 -14.65 -29.18 -18.03
N THR A 79 -14.85 -28.52 -19.17
CA THR A 79 -14.42 -27.13 -19.39
C THR A 79 -15.14 -26.17 -18.45
N ALA A 80 -16.46 -26.27 -18.30
CA ALA A 80 -17.23 -25.44 -17.38
C ALA A 80 -16.80 -25.63 -15.92
N CYS A 81 -16.51 -26.86 -15.49
CA CYS A 81 -15.95 -27.14 -14.17
C CYS A 81 -14.56 -26.50 -13.97
N ALA A 82 -13.68 -26.62 -14.97
CA ALA A 82 -12.35 -25.99 -14.92
C ALA A 82 -12.46 -24.45 -14.86
N LEU A 83 -13.34 -23.86 -15.67
CA LEU A 83 -13.59 -22.41 -15.66
C LEU A 83 -14.13 -21.93 -14.31
N MET A 84 -15.06 -22.68 -13.71
CA MET A 84 -15.56 -22.37 -12.38
C MET A 84 -14.46 -22.46 -11.32
N GLY A 85 -13.61 -23.49 -11.36
CA GLY A 85 -12.49 -23.65 -10.44
C GLY A 85 -11.49 -22.48 -10.51
N ILE A 86 -11.11 -22.07 -11.72
CA ILE A 86 -10.23 -20.91 -11.93
C ILE A 86 -10.94 -19.62 -11.52
N PHE A 87 -12.25 -19.47 -11.81
CA PHE A 87 -13.03 -18.32 -11.38
C PHE A 87 -13.00 -18.15 -9.85
N VAL A 88 -13.26 -19.23 -9.10
CA VAL A 88 -13.21 -19.22 -7.62
C VAL A 88 -11.82 -18.84 -7.13
N PHE A 89 -10.76 -19.35 -7.77
CA PHE A 89 -9.39 -18.99 -7.44
C PHE A 89 -9.10 -17.51 -7.65
N VAL A 90 -9.50 -16.95 -8.80
CA VAL A 90 -9.33 -15.53 -9.12
C VAL A 90 -10.15 -14.65 -8.17
N LEU A 91 -11.42 -14.99 -7.93
CA LEU A 91 -12.29 -14.29 -6.99
C LEU A 91 -11.70 -14.29 -5.57
N THR A 92 -11.20 -15.44 -5.10
CA THR A 92 -10.60 -15.57 -3.77
C THR A 92 -9.40 -14.64 -3.61
N ASN A 93 -8.53 -14.57 -4.61
CA ASN A 93 -7.37 -13.69 -4.56
C ASN A 93 -7.76 -12.20 -4.67
N SER A 94 -8.70 -11.85 -5.53
CA SER A 94 -9.19 -10.47 -5.68
C SER A 94 -9.93 -9.95 -4.45
N ALA A 95 -10.99 -10.65 -4.04
CA ALA A 95 -11.81 -10.27 -2.90
C ALA A 95 -11.03 -10.42 -1.58
N GLY A 96 -10.20 -11.46 -1.48
CA GLY A 96 -9.38 -11.68 -0.29
C GLY A 96 -8.33 -10.59 -0.07
N CYS A 97 -7.76 -10.00 -1.13
CA CYS A 97 -6.93 -8.79 -0.97
C CYS A 97 -7.71 -7.65 -0.32
N LEU A 98 -8.96 -7.38 -0.75
CA LEU A 98 -9.80 -6.34 -0.15
C LEU A 98 -10.17 -6.66 1.30
N VAL A 99 -10.57 -7.90 1.58
CA VAL A 99 -10.89 -8.35 2.94
C VAL A 99 -9.68 -8.14 3.86
N SER A 100 -8.48 -8.54 3.42
CA SER A 100 -7.23 -8.31 4.15
C SER A 100 -6.99 -6.83 4.40
N LEU A 101 -7.08 -5.99 3.35
CA LEU A 101 -6.94 -4.54 3.47
C LEU A 101 -7.90 -3.95 4.49
N TRP A 102 -9.20 -4.23 4.38
CA TRP A 102 -10.22 -3.67 5.26
C TRP A 102 -10.11 -4.20 6.68
N TRP A 103 -9.73 -5.46 6.87
CA TRP A 103 -9.50 -6.04 8.19
C TRP A 103 -8.38 -5.30 8.94
N TYR A 104 -7.21 -5.14 8.31
CA TYR A 104 -6.10 -4.41 8.91
C TYR A 104 -6.42 -2.93 9.10
N SER A 105 -7.11 -2.31 8.12
CA SER A 105 -7.55 -0.91 8.20
C SER A 105 -8.48 -0.68 9.38
N TYR A 106 -9.48 -1.55 9.55
CA TYR A 106 -10.40 -1.51 10.68
C TYR A 106 -9.64 -1.61 12.00
N ARG A 107 -8.65 -2.52 12.09
CA ARG A 107 -7.80 -2.66 13.28
C ARG A 107 -7.01 -1.39 13.57
N ILE A 108 -6.36 -0.79 12.56
CA ILE A 108 -5.57 0.44 12.73
C ILE A 108 -6.48 1.59 13.16
N ILE A 109 -7.62 1.79 12.49
CA ILE A 109 -8.54 2.89 12.79
C ILE A 109 -9.17 2.76 14.18
N ARG A 110 -9.55 1.54 14.58
CA ARG A 110 -10.26 1.32 15.87
C ARG A 110 -9.35 1.12 17.06
N ARG A 111 -8.17 0.52 16.86
CA ARG A 111 -7.29 0.07 17.96
C ARG A 111 -5.90 0.70 17.90
N GLY A 112 -5.64 1.58 16.94
CA GLY A 112 -4.31 2.08 16.63
C GLY A 112 -3.45 1.03 15.93
N TYR A 113 -2.37 1.49 15.32
CA TYR A 113 -1.34 0.63 14.76
C TYR A 113 -0.65 -0.17 15.87
N ARG A 114 -0.41 -1.47 15.62
CA ARG A 114 0.36 -2.32 16.51
C ARG A 114 1.62 -2.75 15.80
N ILE A 115 2.76 -2.47 16.42
CA ILE A 115 4.06 -2.92 15.96
C ILE A 115 4.05 -4.47 15.92
N PRO A 116 4.66 -5.10 14.89
CA PRO A 116 4.77 -6.56 14.80
C PRO A 116 5.32 -7.20 16.09
N ARG A 117 4.77 -8.36 16.45
CA ARG A 117 5.21 -9.11 17.64
C ARG A 117 6.67 -9.53 17.46
N GLY A 118 7.52 -9.20 18.44
CA GLY A 118 8.95 -9.50 18.39
C GLY A 118 9.83 -8.37 17.88
N ALA A 119 9.23 -7.25 17.45
CA ALA A 119 10.02 -6.06 17.13
C ALA A 119 10.74 -5.53 18.38
N ILE A 120 12.04 -5.34 18.26
CA ILE A 120 12.90 -4.79 19.30
C ILE A 120 12.76 -3.26 19.26
N THR A 121 12.03 -2.70 20.22
CA THR A 121 11.73 -1.25 20.32
C THR A 121 12.80 -0.43 21.03
N ARG A 122 14.02 -0.96 21.17
CA ARG A 122 15.15 -0.22 21.76
C ARG A 122 15.92 0.52 20.67
N ARG A 123 16.76 1.46 21.07
CA ARG A 123 17.67 2.15 20.15
C ARG A 123 18.59 1.15 19.44
N LYS A 124 18.69 1.30 18.13
CA LYS A 124 19.47 0.44 17.23
C LYS A 124 20.72 1.16 16.72
N THR A 125 21.62 0.37 16.14
CA THR A 125 22.89 0.84 15.58
C THR A 125 22.67 1.82 14.43
N VAL A 126 21.63 1.63 13.63
CA VAL A 126 21.24 2.57 12.58
C VAL A 126 19.75 2.89 12.72
N MET A 127 19.39 4.16 12.59
CA MET A 127 17.98 4.58 12.59
C MET A 127 17.68 5.89 11.87
N GLN A 128 16.51 5.98 11.25
CA GLN A 128 15.91 7.19 10.67
C GLN A 128 15.15 8.01 11.72
N ALA A 129 14.68 7.37 12.80
CA ALA A 129 13.94 8.02 13.89
C ALA A 129 14.87 8.40 15.05
N LEU A 130 14.60 9.51 15.74
CA LEU A 130 15.39 9.95 16.91
C LEU A 130 14.70 9.64 18.24
N PRO A 131 15.48 9.42 19.31
CA PRO A 131 14.94 9.01 20.58
C PRO A 131 14.39 10.14 21.44
N ASP A 132 14.81 11.38 21.22
CA ASP A 132 14.40 12.49 22.06
C ASP A 132 14.08 13.76 21.26
N ALA A 133 13.18 14.57 21.81
CA ALA A 133 12.67 15.78 21.16
C ALA A 133 13.72 16.88 21.03
N ALA A 134 14.72 16.90 21.91
CA ALA A 134 15.73 17.94 21.94
C ALA A 134 16.84 17.68 20.90
N ALA A 135 17.32 16.44 20.78
CA ALA A 135 18.11 15.96 19.65
C ALA A 135 17.32 16.15 18.36
N ALA A 136 16.04 15.79 18.33
CA ALA A 136 15.23 16.02 17.14
C ALA A 136 15.09 17.49 16.74
N ARG A 137 15.04 18.40 17.71
CA ARG A 137 15.04 19.84 17.46
C ARG A 137 16.41 20.32 17.00
N HIS A 138 17.48 19.92 17.68
CA HIS A 138 18.85 20.27 17.31
C HIS A 138 19.17 19.91 15.85
N TRP A 139 18.87 18.69 15.44
CA TRP A 139 19.12 18.23 14.07
C TRP A 139 18.18 18.88 13.05
N PHE A 140 16.93 19.14 13.43
CA PHE A 140 16.01 19.93 12.60
C PHE A 140 16.55 21.33 12.33
N ASP A 141 17.09 22.01 13.35
CA ASP A 141 17.66 23.35 13.23
C ASP A 141 18.92 23.37 12.35
N LEU A 142 19.65 22.26 12.28
CA LEU A 142 20.78 22.04 11.36
C LEU A 142 20.35 21.61 9.95
N GLY A 143 19.04 21.55 9.65
CA GLY A 143 18.51 21.13 8.35
C GLY A 143 18.49 19.60 8.13
N PHE A 144 18.94 18.82 9.11
CA PHE A 144 18.95 17.36 9.07
C PHE A 144 17.69 16.83 9.76
N ARG A 145 16.58 16.73 9.02
CA ARG A 145 15.28 16.39 9.61
C ARG A 145 15.25 14.95 10.16
N PRO A 146 15.10 14.75 11.47
CA PRO A 146 14.89 13.43 12.04
C PRO A 146 13.40 13.09 12.15
N ASN A 147 13.02 11.82 11.93
CA ASN A 147 11.63 11.37 11.99
C ASN A 147 11.16 11.20 13.44
N LEU A 148 10.89 12.31 14.13
CA LEU A 148 10.17 12.29 15.40
C LEU A 148 8.76 12.87 15.19
N CYS A 149 7.73 12.08 15.53
CA CYS A 149 6.36 12.56 15.43
C CYS A 149 5.98 13.44 16.62
N ARG A 150 6.08 14.76 16.44
CA ARG A 150 5.64 15.75 17.46
C ARG A 150 4.15 15.66 17.82
N HIS A 151 3.32 15.07 16.96
CA HIS A 151 1.91 14.88 17.26
C HIS A 151 1.75 13.75 18.27
N CYS A 152 2.27 12.56 17.95
CA CYS A 152 2.21 11.39 18.84
C CYS A 152 2.95 11.58 20.16
N LEU A 153 4.03 12.39 20.19
CA LEU A 153 4.66 12.77 21.46
C LEU A 153 3.74 13.59 22.35
N ARG A 154 3.11 14.62 21.79
CA ARG A 154 2.20 15.48 22.55
C ARG A 154 0.99 14.71 23.08
N THR A 155 0.45 13.77 22.31
CA THR A 155 -0.65 12.91 22.80
C THR A 155 -0.18 11.89 23.85
N ALA A 156 1.02 11.33 23.73
CA ALA A 156 1.56 10.43 24.75
C ALA A 156 1.74 11.12 26.11
N ASP A 157 2.26 12.34 26.11
CA ASP A 157 2.43 13.16 27.32
C ASP A 157 1.08 13.49 27.99
N LEU A 158 0.02 13.68 27.20
CA LEU A 158 -1.33 13.98 27.71
C LEU A 158 -2.09 12.74 28.22
N GLU A 159 -1.85 11.57 27.62
CA GLU A 159 -2.55 10.32 27.98
C GLU A 159 -1.86 9.53 29.11
N GLY A 160 -0.77 10.05 29.70
CA GLY A 160 -0.03 9.39 30.78
C GLY A 160 0.57 8.04 30.38
N ARG A 161 0.74 7.78 29.08
CA ARG A 161 1.34 6.54 28.57
C ARG A 161 2.85 6.66 28.53
N GLU A 162 3.56 5.58 28.83
CA GLU A 162 5.01 5.51 28.80
C GLU A 162 5.58 5.90 27.41
N GLY A 163 6.13 7.12 27.33
CA GLY A 163 7.35 7.40 26.57
C GLY A 163 7.26 7.45 25.03
N PRO A 164 8.38 7.82 24.38
CA PRO A 164 8.41 8.32 23.01
C PRO A 164 7.85 7.32 22.00
N GLY A 165 7.14 7.84 20.98
CA GLY A 165 6.71 7.05 19.83
C GLY A 165 7.85 6.18 19.28
N SER A 166 7.51 4.98 18.85
CA SER A 166 8.43 3.90 18.45
C SER A 166 9.77 4.39 17.86
N PHE A 167 10.88 3.99 18.48
CA PHE A 167 12.27 4.18 18.01
C PHE A 167 12.62 3.31 16.79
N LEU A 168 11.66 3.13 15.89
CA LEU A 168 11.77 2.26 14.73
C LEU A 168 11.86 3.10 13.45
N ASP A 169 12.55 2.58 12.47
CA ASP A 169 12.72 3.19 11.16
C ASP A 169 11.44 3.21 10.36
N ARG A 170 11.35 4.20 9.48
CA ARG A 170 10.27 4.32 8.49
C ARG A 170 8.88 4.33 9.13
N MET A 171 8.78 4.89 10.33
CA MET A 171 7.53 5.16 11.02
C MET A 171 7.00 6.52 10.58
N TYR A 172 5.81 6.54 9.98
CA TYR A 172 5.20 7.77 9.48
C TYR A 172 3.82 7.99 10.08
N HIS A 173 3.57 9.24 10.49
CA HIS A 173 2.27 9.64 11.03
C HIS A 173 1.20 9.72 9.92
N GLY A 174 0.14 8.93 10.04
CA GLY A 174 -0.93 8.85 9.04
C GLY A 174 -2.20 9.57 9.48
N LYS A 175 -2.94 10.11 8.50
CA LYS A 175 -4.31 10.60 8.70
C LYS A 175 -5.20 10.10 7.57
N THR A 176 -6.49 9.93 7.84
CA THR A 176 -7.47 9.67 6.78
C THR A 176 -7.72 10.93 5.95
N ASN A 177 -8.41 10.77 4.81
CA ASN A 177 -8.88 11.90 4.02
C ASN A 177 -9.84 12.84 4.77
N LYS A 178 -10.53 12.34 5.80
CA LYS A 178 -11.39 13.12 6.70
C LYS A 178 -10.62 13.72 7.89
N GLY A 179 -9.29 13.61 7.90
CA GLY A 179 -8.44 14.14 8.96
C GLY A 179 -8.41 13.31 10.24
N VAL A 180 -9.04 12.13 10.27
CA VAL A 180 -8.97 11.22 11.42
C VAL A 180 -7.54 10.75 11.60
N ASP A 181 -7.01 10.91 12.81
CA ASP A 181 -5.65 10.50 13.14
C ASP A 181 -5.53 8.97 13.17
N LEU A 182 -4.51 8.44 12.50
CA LEU A 182 -4.17 7.02 12.48
C LEU A 182 -2.92 6.69 13.32
N GLY A 183 -2.25 7.72 13.84
CA GLY A 183 -1.00 7.60 14.58
C GLY A 183 0.20 7.30 13.67
N CYS A 184 1.33 6.94 14.30
CA CYS A 184 2.53 6.48 13.59
C CYS A 184 2.40 5.03 13.16
N ILE A 185 2.55 4.79 11.86
CA ILE A 185 2.42 3.47 11.24
C ILE A 185 3.72 3.13 10.50
N ALA A 186 4.19 1.90 10.63
CA ALA A 186 5.38 1.41 9.92
C ALA A 186 5.15 1.38 8.40
N LEU A 187 6.11 1.90 7.66
CA LEU A 187 6.07 2.05 6.20
C LEU A 187 4.75 2.62 5.68
N PHE A 188 4.17 3.56 6.41
CA PHE A 188 2.95 4.21 5.94
C PHE A 188 3.22 5.05 4.70
N ASP A 189 2.59 4.62 3.61
CA ASP A 189 2.71 5.20 2.28
C ASP A 189 1.71 6.34 2.12
N HIS A 190 0.42 6.00 2.20
CA HIS A 190 -0.68 6.95 2.14
C HIS A 190 -1.97 6.31 2.70
N TYR A 191 -2.99 7.15 2.93
CA TYR A 191 -4.35 6.66 3.07
C TYR A 191 -5.00 6.61 1.69
N CYS A 192 -5.26 5.40 1.19
CA CYS A 192 -5.95 5.19 -0.07
C CYS A 192 -7.43 5.51 0.10
N TRP A 193 -7.81 6.73 -0.28
CA TRP A 193 -9.20 7.18 -0.17
C TRP A 193 -10.15 6.40 -1.08
N TRP A 194 -9.65 5.82 -2.18
CA TRP A 194 -10.43 4.97 -3.08
C TRP A 194 -10.84 3.64 -2.45
N LEU A 195 -10.01 3.10 -1.57
CA LEU A 195 -10.24 1.79 -0.92
C LEU A 195 -10.58 1.94 0.57
N TRP A 196 -10.67 3.18 1.07
CA TRP A 196 -10.85 3.53 2.48
C TRP A 196 -9.86 2.86 3.45
N CYS A 197 -8.61 2.67 3.01
CA CYS A 197 -7.59 1.95 3.78
C CYS A 197 -6.26 2.69 3.88
N PRO A 198 -5.54 2.64 5.03
CA PRO A 198 -4.12 2.95 5.05
C PRO A 198 -3.31 1.89 4.27
N VAL A 199 -2.44 2.37 3.38
CA VAL A 199 -1.39 1.56 2.73
C VAL A 199 -0.13 1.68 3.57
N SER A 200 0.27 0.57 4.16
CA SER A 200 1.31 0.48 5.20
C SER A 200 1.98 -0.89 5.19
N LEU A 201 2.93 -1.14 6.10
CA LEU A 201 3.65 -2.40 6.21
C LEU A 201 2.74 -3.66 6.07
N GLU A 202 1.65 -3.76 6.84
CA GLU A 202 0.78 -4.94 6.84
C GLU A 202 -0.13 -5.02 5.61
N THR A 203 -0.49 -3.88 5.02
CA THR A 203 -1.49 -3.76 3.95
C THR A 203 -0.88 -3.65 2.55
N GLN A 204 0.40 -3.30 2.46
CA GLN A 204 1.11 -3.01 1.21
C GLN A 204 1.07 -4.17 0.21
N LYS A 205 1.29 -5.42 0.65
CA LYS A 205 1.19 -6.59 -0.23
C LYS A 205 -0.22 -6.73 -0.80
N SER A 206 -1.24 -6.73 0.07
CA SER A 206 -2.64 -6.88 -0.36
C SER A 206 -3.06 -5.73 -1.29
N TYR A 207 -2.56 -4.51 -1.04
CA TYR A 207 -2.79 -3.35 -1.90
C TYR A 207 -2.21 -3.55 -3.30
N LEU A 208 -0.93 -3.90 -3.40
CA LEU A 208 -0.27 -4.13 -4.69
C LEU A 208 -0.94 -5.27 -5.46
N LEU A 209 -1.20 -6.40 -4.79
CA LEU A 209 -1.85 -7.55 -5.41
C LEU A 209 -3.26 -7.25 -5.88
N PHE A 210 -4.05 -6.48 -5.12
CA PHE A 210 -5.39 -6.07 -5.54
C PHE A 210 -5.38 -5.35 -6.90
N THR A 211 -4.40 -4.47 -7.14
CA THR A 211 -4.31 -3.72 -8.42
C THR A 211 -4.14 -4.61 -9.64
N VAL A 212 -3.55 -5.80 -9.46
CA VAL A 212 -3.36 -6.80 -10.52
C VAL A 212 -4.57 -7.73 -10.58
N TRP A 213 -4.98 -8.26 -9.44
CA TRP A 213 -6.06 -9.25 -9.35
C TRP A 213 -7.42 -8.70 -9.80
N VAL A 214 -7.71 -7.42 -9.55
CA VAL A 214 -8.96 -6.81 -10.03
C VAL A 214 -9.03 -6.81 -11.57
N LEU A 215 -7.91 -6.57 -12.25
CA LEU A 215 -7.83 -6.63 -13.71
C LEU A 215 -7.99 -8.07 -14.22
N VAL A 216 -7.30 -9.02 -13.59
CA VAL A 216 -7.42 -10.44 -13.92
C VAL A 216 -8.85 -10.94 -13.72
N PHE A 217 -9.51 -10.55 -12.62
CA PHE A 217 -10.90 -10.89 -12.34
C PHE A 217 -11.85 -10.43 -13.45
N HIS A 218 -11.75 -9.18 -13.87
CA HIS A 218 -12.64 -8.65 -14.91
C HIS A 218 -12.37 -9.28 -16.28
N LEU A 219 -11.10 -9.41 -16.68
CA LEU A 219 -10.74 -10.04 -17.95
C LEU A 219 -11.17 -11.50 -18.00
N TYR A 220 -10.94 -12.23 -16.90
CA TYR A 220 -11.32 -13.64 -16.80
C TYR A 220 -12.84 -13.81 -16.83
N SER A 221 -13.58 -13.00 -16.06
CA SER A 221 -15.04 -13.04 -16.03
C SER A 221 -15.63 -12.72 -17.40
N LEU A 222 -15.11 -11.71 -18.10
CA LEU A 222 -15.51 -11.37 -19.46
C LEU A 222 -15.26 -12.56 -20.42
N GLY A 223 -14.09 -13.18 -20.34
CA GLY A 223 -13.77 -14.37 -21.15
C GLY A 223 -14.75 -15.52 -20.93
N VAL A 224 -15.09 -15.82 -19.66
CA VAL A 224 -16.07 -16.86 -19.33
C VAL A 224 -17.47 -16.51 -19.85
N LEU A 225 -17.89 -15.24 -19.76
CA LEU A 225 -19.22 -14.81 -20.23
C LEU A 225 -19.32 -14.77 -21.77
N CYS A 226 -18.21 -14.49 -22.47
CA CYS A 226 -18.15 -14.54 -23.93
C CYS A 226 -18.18 -15.98 -24.48
N TRP A 227 -17.73 -16.98 -23.71
CA TRP A 227 -17.67 -18.37 -24.17
C TRP A 227 -19.06 -18.93 -24.58
N PRO A 228 -20.13 -18.82 -23.76
CA PRO A 228 -21.48 -19.21 -24.16
C PRO A 228 -22.00 -18.53 -25.43
N MET A 229 -21.62 -17.27 -25.68
CA MET A 229 -22.02 -16.54 -26.91
C MET A 229 -21.48 -17.24 -28.16
N ALA A 230 -20.22 -17.68 -28.10
CA ALA A 230 -19.57 -18.38 -29.21
C ALA A 230 -20.12 -19.79 -29.40
N SER A 231 -20.55 -20.46 -28.31
CA SER A 231 -20.93 -21.87 -28.34
C SER A 231 -22.40 -22.12 -28.70
N PHE A 232 -23.34 -21.23 -28.37
CA PHE A 232 -24.77 -21.58 -28.41
C PHE A 232 -25.67 -20.65 -29.24
N GLY A 233 -25.16 -19.54 -29.79
CA GLY A 233 -26.00 -18.60 -30.55
C GLY A 233 -27.21 -18.05 -29.77
N THR A 234 -27.20 -18.14 -28.43
CA THR A 234 -28.32 -17.79 -27.58
C THR A 234 -28.38 -16.28 -27.32
N ARG A 235 -29.55 -15.67 -27.52
CA ARG A 235 -29.79 -14.24 -27.21
C ARG A 235 -29.69 -13.90 -25.71
N TRP A 236 -29.83 -14.91 -24.85
CA TRP A 236 -29.78 -14.76 -23.38
C TRP A 236 -28.38 -14.47 -22.82
N SER A 237 -27.32 -14.65 -23.62
CA SER A 237 -25.93 -14.40 -23.22
C SER A 237 -25.48 -12.94 -23.37
N LEU A 238 -26.28 -12.09 -24.03
CA LEU A 238 -25.89 -10.71 -24.34
C LEU A 238 -25.90 -9.75 -23.13
N PRO A 239 -26.94 -9.71 -22.28
CA PRO A 239 -26.96 -8.77 -21.14
C PRO A 239 -25.81 -8.96 -20.13
N PRO A 240 -25.45 -10.18 -19.71
CA PRO A 240 -24.30 -10.40 -18.82
C PRO A 240 -22.98 -9.92 -19.42
N VAL A 241 -22.78 -10.15 -20.73
CA VAL A 241 -21.57 -9.72 -21.44
C VAL A 241 -21.51 -8.21 -21.57
N VAL A 242 -22.64 -7.54 -21.85
CA VAL A 242 -22.69 -6.07 -21.90
C VAL A 242 -22.34 -5.46 -20.54
N VAL A 243 -22.84 -6.04 -19.43
CA VAL A 243 -22.51 -5.58 -18.07
C VAL A 243 -21.03 -5.77 -17.77
N ALA A 244 -20.48 -6.96 -18.02
CA ALA A 244 -19.06 -7.25 -17.79
C ALA A 244 -18.12 -6.42 -18.71
N ALA A 245 -18.53 -6.19 -19.95
CA ALA A 245 -17.81 -5.32 -20.87
C ALA A 245 -17.90 -3.85 -20.44
N GLY A 246 -19.02 -3.44 -19.82
CA GLY A 246 -19.21 -2.09 -19.29
C GLY A 246 -18.38 -1.78 -18.04
N SER A 247 -18.11 -2.78 -17.18
CA SER A 247 -17.26 -2.60 -16.00
C SER A 247 -15.76 -2.54 -16.34
N LEU A 248 -15.32 -3.14 -17.45
CA LEU A 248 -13.91 -3.18 -17.85
C LEU A 248 -13.31 -1.78 -18.12
N PRO A 249 -13.93 -0.88 -18.92
CA PRO A 249 -13.46 0.50 -19.08
C PRO A 249 -13.37 1.24 -17.75
N PHE A 250 -14.29 1.00 -16.82
CA PHE A 250 -14.29 1.65 -15.52
C PHE A 250 -13.07 1.22 -14.68
N VAL A 251 -12.79 -0.09 -14.64
CA VAL A 251 -11.59 -0.64 -14.00
C VAL A 251 -10.31 -0.15 -14.69
N ILE A 252 -10.26 -0.11 -16.02
CA ILE A 252 -9.10 0.38 -16.77
C ILE A 252 -8.88 1.87 -16.51
N LEU A 253 -9.93 2.68 -16.51
CA LEU A 253 -9.86 4.10 -16.20
C LEU A 253 -9.36 4.32 -14.77
N TRP A 254 -9.81 3.51 -13.81
CA TRP A 254 -9.30 3.52 -12.45
C TRP A 254 -7.85 3.11 -12.37
N VAL A 255 -7.45 2.04 -13.05
CA VAL A 255 -6.05 1.58 -13.10
C VAL A 255 -5.13 2.63 -13.72
N LYS A 256 -5.60 3.34 -14.75
CA LYS A 256 -4.83 4.41 -15.39
C LYS A 256 -4.78 5.70 -14.57
N LYS A 257 -5.87 6.07 -13.89
CA LYS A 257 -5.95 7.29 -13.09
C LYS A 257 -5.31 7.12 -11.71
N ALA A 258 -5.38 5.93 -11.14
CA ALA A 258 -4.63 5.60 -9.95
C ALA A 258 -3.15 5.46 -10.31
N PRO A 259 -2.22 5.94 -9.46
CA PRO A 259 -0.79 5.85 -9.72
C PRO A 259 -0.26 4.41 -9.52
N PHE A 260 -0.98 3.36 -9.97
CA PHE A 260 -0.63 1.96 -9.70
C PHE A 260 0.75 1.59 -10.22
N ARG A 261 1.13 2.09 -11.40
CA ARG A 261 2.50 1.92 -11.92
C ARG A 261 3.53 2.49 -10.95
N ASP A 262 3.32 3.71 -10.48
CA ASP A 262 4.25 4.36 -9.55
C ASP A 262 4.27 3.63 -8.20
N GLN A 263 3.14 3.08 -7.76
CA GLN A 263 3.09 2.28 -6.54
C GLN A 263 3.90 0.98 -6.70
N TRP A 264 3.76 0.26 -7.81
CA TRP A 264 4.58 -0.92 -8.09
C TRP A 264 6.07 -0.58 -8.21
N VAL A 265 6.41 0.51 -8.89
CA VAL A 265 7.80 0.96 -9.03
C VAL A 265 8.39 1.36 -7.68
N ASN A 266 7.72 2.20 -6.91
CA ASN A 266 8.26 2.72 -5.67
C ASN A 266 8.23 1.67 -4.57
N GLN A 267 7.05 1.11 -4.28
CA GLN A 267 6.87 0.18 -3.17
C GLN A 267 7.43 -1.22 -3.47
N GLY A 268 7.19 -1.69 -4.69
CA GLY A 268 7.56 -3.02 -5.15
C GLY A 268 9.02 -3.14 -5.57
N LEU A 269 9.46 -2.25 -6.46
CA LEU A 269 10.78 -2.37 -7.10
C LEU A 269 11.87 -1.56 -6.42
N ARG A 270 11.54 -0.45 -5.75
CA ARG A 270 12.54 0.45 -5.13
C ARG A 270 12.55 0.43 -3.61
N ASN A 271 11.61 -0.28 -2.97
CA ASN A 271 11.43 -0.29 -1.52
C ASN A 271 11.30 1.13 -0.93
N GLN A 272 10.45 1.94 -1.54
CA GLN A 272 10.20 3.34 -1.17
C GLN A 272 8.70 3.57 -0.95
N THR A 273 8.39 4.35 0.08
CA THR A 273 7.04 4.85 0.33
C THR A 273 6.84 6.22 -0.33
N HIS A 274 5.60 6.60 -0.61
CA HIS A 274 5.25 7.89 -1.18
C HIS A 274 5.73 9.07 -0.32
N LYS A 275 5.72 8.89 1.01
CA LYS A 275 6.27 9.86 1.95
C LYS A 275 7.76 10.07 1.75
N GLU A 276 8.51 8.99 1.55
CA GLU A 276 9.94 9.05 1.28
C GLU A 276 10.22 9.68 -0.07
N THR A 277 9.48 9.31 -1.12
CA THR A 277 9.61 9.95 -2.43
C THR A 277 9.36 11.45 -2.32
N THR A 278 8.33 11.88 -1.61
CA THR A 278 7.99 13.30 -1.49
C THR A 278 8.98 14.06 -0.60
N ALA A 279 9.52 13.41 0.44
CA ALA A 279 10.39 14.07 1.42
C ALA A 279 11.88 14.05 1.07
N TYR A 280 12.37 12.98 0.43
CA TYR A 280 13.81 12.71 0.27
C TYR A 280 14.27 12.67 -1.19
N ILE A 281 13.35 12.82 -2.15
CA ILE A 281 13.64 12.70 -3.58
C ILE A 281 13.05 13.89 -4.34
N ARG A 282 11.74 14.09 -4.22
CA ARG A 282 11.00 15.08 -4.98
C ARG A 282 11.39 16.49 -4.53
N ASN A 283 11.64 17.36 -5.50
CA ASN A 283 12.01 18.76 -5.29
C ASN A 283 13.38 18.98 -4.61
N LEU A 284 14.23 17.95 -4.54
CA LEU A 284 15.61 18.08 -4.10
C LEU A 284 16.56 17.97 -5.30
N PRO A 285 17.66 18.74 -5.35
CA PRO A 285 18.67 18.62 -6.40
C PRO A 285 19.29 17.22 -6.47
N GLN A 286 19.39 16.56 -5.31
CA GLN A 286 19.89 15.20 -5.14
C GLN A 286 19.04 14.48 -4.10
N GLN A 287 18.94 13.15 -4.20
CA GLN A 287 18.27 12.35 -3.18
C GLN A 287 19.01 12.50 -1.84
N ALA A 288 18.28 12.59 -0.74
CA ALA A 288 18.87 12.87 0.56
C ALA A 288 18.11 12.10 1.65
N TRP A 289 18.64 10.93 2.01
CA TRP A 289 18.06 10.09 3.05
C TRP A 289 18.79 10.32 4.38
N PRO A 290 18.13 10.91 5.39
CA PRO A 290 18.75 11.16 6.68
C PRO A 290 18.78 9.88 7.51
N MET A 291 19.96 9.54 8.03
CA MET A 291 20.22 8.36 8.85
C MET A 291 21.02 8.75 10.09
N GLY A 292 20.68 8.17 11.23
CA GLY A 292 21.47 8.19 12.45
C GLY A 292 22.24 6.88 12.59
N ILE A 293 23.53 6.96 12.89
CA ILE A 293 24.42 5.82 13.09
C ILE A 293 25.01 5.92 14.50
N ALA A 294 25.01 4.82 15.24
CA ALA A 294 25.67 4.75 16.53
C ALA A 294 27.19 4.76 16.33
N GLY A 295 27.84 5.81 16.83
CA GLY A 295 29.29 5.95 16.91
C GLY A 295 29.79 5.92 18.36
N SER A 296 31.11 5.96 18.54
CA SER A 296 31.78 5.93 19.85
C SER A 296 31.36 7.06 20.79
N ASN A 297 30.94 8.20 20.23
CA ASN A 297 30.54 9.40 20.97
C ASN A 297 29.03 9.66 20.99
N GLY A 298 28.19 8.71 20.54
CA GLY A 298 26.74 8.86 20.49
C GLY A 298 26.16 8.64 19.09
N LEU A 299 25.01 9.26 18.78
CA LEU A 299 24.43 9.17 17.44
C LEU A 299 25.12 10.18 16.51
N GLU A 300 25.67 9.70 15.39
CA GLU A 300 26.13 10.52 14.29
C GLU A 300 25.06 10.57 13.20
N HIS A 301 24.79 11.75 12.67
CA HIS A 301 23.85 11.93 11.57
C HIS A 301 24.57 11.99 10.25
N VAL A 302 24.08 11.20 9.30
CA VAL A 302 24.54 11.24 7.92
C VAL A 302 23.37 11.40 6.97
N THR A 303 23.64 12.00 5.83
CA THR A 303 22.69 12.07 4.72
C THR A 303 23.29 11.31 3.56
N VAL A 304 22.54 10.33 3.03
CA VAL A 304 23.02 9.52 1.91
C VAL A 304 22.26 9.83 0.62
N GLY A 305 22.99 9.83 -0.50
CA GLY A 305 22.51 10.12 -1.85
C GLY A 305 21.66 9.01 -2.50
N PHE A 306 21.20 8.04 -1.73
CA PHE A 306 20.57 6.81 -2.21
C PHE A 306 19.60 6.22 -1.19
N ASN A 307 18.72 5.33 -1.63
CA ASN A 307 17.82 4.63 -0.72
C ASN A 307 18.58 3.52 0.05
N PRO A 308 18.74 3.63 1.38
CA PRO A 308 19.52 2.67 2.15
C PRO A 308 18.84 1.30 2.24
N TRP A 309 17.52 1.20 2.00
CA TRP A 309 16.76 -0.04 2.03
C TRP A 309 16.57 -0.69 0.65
N ASP A 310 17.21 -0.18 -0.41
CA ASP A 310 17.08 -0.74 -1.76
C ASP A 310 17.92 -2.03 -1.91
N LEU A 311 17.24 -3.18 -1.88
CA LEU A 311 17.84 -4.52 -2.05
C LEU A 311 18.00 -4.92 -3.53
N GLY A 312 17.80 -3.98 -4.46
CA GLY A 312 17.60 -4.25 -5.89
C GLY A 312 16.20 -4.79 -6.19
N ALA A 313 15.80 -4.76 -7.47
CA ALA A 313 14.42 -5.04 -7.88
C ALA A 313 13.88 -6.38 -7.36
N MET A 314 14.63 -7.47 -7.54
CA MET A 314 14.22 -8.81 -7.07
C MET A 314 14.24 -8.92 -5.54
N GLY A 315 15.23 -8.33 -4.87
CA GLY A 315 15.31 -8.31 -3.41
C GLY A 315 14.14 -7.56 -2.78
N ASN A 316 13.75 -6.44 -3.39
CA ASN A 316 12.61 -5.63 -2.97
C ASN A 316 11.27 -6.35 -3.22
N LEU A 317 11.12 -7.02 -4.37
CA LEU A 317 9.95 -7.86 -4.65
C LEU A 317 9.84 -9.02 -3.66
N ARG A 318 10.94 -9.71 -3.35
CA ARG A 318 10.94 -10.76 -2.32
C ARG A 318 10.56 -10.21 -0.95
N ALA A 319 11.08 -9.04 -0.60
CA ALA A 319 10.75 -8.39 0.66
C ALA A 319 9.26 -8.09 0.79
N VAL A 320 8.60 -7.61 -0.28
CA VAL A 320 7.19 -7.17 -0.24
C VAL A 320 6.16 -8.24 -0.58
N LEU A 321 6.51 -9.21 -1.44
CA LEU A 321 5.59 -10.27 -1.92
C LEU A 321 5.83 -11.62 -1.25
N GLY A 322 7.02 -11.88 -0.69
CA GLY A 322 7.39 -13.19 -0.13
C GLY A 322 8.68 -13.73 -0.77
N ASP A 323 9.37 -14.60 -0.05
CA ASP A 323 10.71 -15.06 -0.45
C ASP A 323 10.66 -15.93 -1.71
N ASN A 324 9.58 -16.70 -1.84
CA ASN A 324 9.36 -17.61 -2.96
C ASN A 324 8.33 -17.04 -3.93
N ILE A 325 8.60 -17.16 -5.23
CA ILE A 325 7.74 -16.62 -6.31
C ILE A 325 6.32 -17.20 -6.23
N TRP A 326 6.18 -18.46 -5.81
CA TRP A 326 4.86 -19.09 -5.66
C TRP A 326 4.01 -18.42 -4.56
N GLU A 327 4.60 -17.72 -3.60
CA GLU A 327 3.87 -17.00 -2.54
C GLU A 327 3.31 -15.66 -2.99
N TRP A 328 3.85 -15.13 -4.09
CA TRP A 328 3.54 -13.79 -4.59
C TRP A 328 2.06 -13.59 -4.90
N PRO A 329 1.35 -14.49 -5.63
CA PRO A 329 -0.06 -14.28 -5.92
C PRO A 329 -0.97 -14.24 -4.68
N PHE A 330 -0.53 -14.80 -3.55
CA PHE A 330 -1.38 -15.07 -2.40
C PHE A 330 -1.32 -13.98 -1.33
N PHE A 331 -2.44 -13.26 -1.14
CA PHE A 331 -2.54 -12.17 -0.18
C PHE A 331 -2.34 -12.57 1.28
N TRP A 332 -2.65 -13.83 1.63
CA TRP A 332 -2.54 -14.34 3.01
C TRP A 332 -1.12 -14.74 3.40
N ARG A 333 -0.20 -14.85 2.44
CA ARG A 333 1.21 -15.14 2.75
C ARG A 333 1.87 -13.88 3.28
N THR A 334 2.23 -13.89 4.56
CA THR A 334 2.92 -12.76 5.21
C THR A 334 4.30 -12.56 4.59
N PRO A 335 4.59 -11.38 4.01
CA PRO A 335 5.85 -11.13 3.33
C PRO A 335 7.00 -10.94 4.33
N ARG A 336 8.23 -11.14 3.86
CA ARG A 336 9.45 -11.03 4.68
C ARG A 336 9.53 -9.69 5.42
N ARG A 337 9.22 -8.59 4.73
CA ARG A 337 9.24 -7.23 5.29
C ARG A 337 8.36 -7.10 6.53
N VAL A 338 7.23 -7.80 6.62
CA VAL A 338 6.35 -7.79 7.81
C VAL A 338 6.91 -8.67 8.93
N ARG A 339 7.46 -9.84 8.60
CA ARG A 339 7.99 -10.80 9.58
C ARG A 339 9.27 -10.30 10.26
N GLU A 340 10.12 -9.62 9.49
CA GLU A 340 11.44 -9.17 9.95
C GLU A 340 11.43 -7.74 10.50
N PHE A 341 10.33 -7.00 10.35
CA PHE A 341 10.28 -5.61 10.76
C PHE A 341 10.57 -5.47 12.26
N GLY A 342 11.69 -4.83 12.55
CA GLY A 342 12.15 -4.60 13.92
C GLY A 342 12.76 -5.82 14.60
N ALA A 343 12.82 -6.98 13.97
CA ALA A 343 13.29 -8.22 14.60
C ALA A 343 14.82 -8.25 14.82
N HIS A 344 15.58 -7.52 13.99
CA HIS A 344 17.04 -7.48 14.10
C HIS A 344 17.50 -6.48 15.17
N PRO A 345 18.57 -6.76 15.94
CA PRO A 345 19.07 -5.85 16.97
C PRO A 345 19.60 -4.52 16.42
N ASP A 346 20.14 -4.51 15.20
CA ASP A 346 20.86 -3.36 14.65
C ASP A 346 20.05 -2.50 13.68
N TRP A 347 18.96 -3.02 13.14
CA TRP A 347 18.13 -2.35 12.13
C TRP A 347 16.67 -2.85 12.17
N ASP A 348 15.75 -2.08 11.60
CA ASP A 348 14.34 -2.50 11.50
C ASP A 348 13.98 -3.17 10.18
N LEU A 349 14.70 -2.82 9.11
CA LEU A 349 14.64 -3.52 7.84
C LEU A 349 16.05 -3.72 7.30
N PRO A 350 16.28 -4.80 6.53
CA PRO A 350 17.59 -5.06 5.96
C PRO A 350 18.01 -3.91 5.04
N PHE A 351 19.25 -3.49 5.19
CA PHE A 351 19.86 -2.52 4.31
C PHE A 351 20.29 -3.17 2.98
N GLY A 352 20.41 -2.34 1.95
CA GLY A 352 20.84 -2.76 0.63
C GLY A 352 22.36 -2.66 0.43
N PRO A 353 22.88 -3.25 -0.66
CA PRO A 353 24.33 -3.31 -0.92
C PRO A 353 25.02 -1.94 -0.96
N ARG A 354 24.31 -0.89 -1.39
CA ARG A 354 24.85 0.49 -1.41
C ARG A 354 25.07 1.05 -0.01
N TRP A 355 24.26 0.63 0.96
CA TRP A 355 24.45 1.00 2.35
C TRP A 355 25.66 0.28 2.95
N ASP A 356 25.80 -1.01 2.65
CA ASP A 356 26.95 -1.79 3.10
C ASP A 356 28.26 -1.18 2.59
N GLN A 357 28.32 -0.87 1.29
CA GLN A 357 29.45 -0.16 0.69
C GLN A 357 29.73 1.19 1.36
N PHE A 358 28.69 1.99 1.63
CA PHE A 358 28.85 3.27 2.33
C PHE A 358 29.45 3.11 3.74
N MET A 359 29.04 2.07 4.47
CA MET A 359 29.58 1.78 5.80
C MET A 359 31.03 1.27 5.74
N GLU A 360 31.38 0.46 4.74
CA GLU A 360 32.75 0.01 4.49
C GLU A 360 33.68 1.16 4.10
N ASP A 361 33.29 1.98 3.13
CA ASP A 361 34.07 3.16 2.69
C ASP A 361 34.34 4.09 3.86
N ARG A 362 33.33 4.29 4.72
CA ARG A 362 33.46 5.10 5.91
C ARG A 362 34.37 4.50 6.97
N ALA A 363 34.43 3.17 7.08
CA ALA A 363 35.36 2.51 8.00
C ALA A 363 36.82 2.58 7.50
N LEU A 364 37.03 2.68 6.18
CA LEU A 364 38.36 2.78 5.56
C LEU A 364 38.94 4.20 5.57
N VAL A 365 38.10 5.23 5.58
CA VAL A 365 38.54 6.63 5.72
C VAL A 365 38.81 6.92 7.19
N LEU A 366 40.09 6.96 7.60
CA LEU A 366 40.51 7.64 8.83
C LEU A 366 40.01 9.10 8.76
N PRO A 367 39.16 9.57 9.68
CA PRO A 367 38.47 10.83 9.47
C PRO A 367 39.37 12.02 9.77
N ASP A 368 39.89 12.66 8.72
CA ASP A 368 40.18 14.09 8.78
C ASP A 368 38.87 14.86 8.58
N GLY A 369 38.41 15.51 9.64
CA GLY A 369 37.38 16.56 9.53
C GLY A 369 35.95 16.07 9.26
N ILE A 370 35.49 14.97 9.89
CA ILE A 370 34.04 14.79 10.07
C ILE A 370 33.54 16.03 10.84
N SER A 371 32.59 16.76 10.26
CA SER A 371 31.77 17.69 11.05
C SER A 371 30.93 16.87 12.02
N LEU A 372 31.57 16.47 13.12
CA LEU A 372 30.96 15.90 14.30
C LEU A 372 30.26 17.06 14.99
N THR A 373 29.15 17.54 14.44
CA THR A 373 28.25 18.41 15.20
C THR A 373 27.61 17.53 16.26
N LEU A 374 28.37 17.22 17.29
CA LEU A 374 27.88 16.45 18.42
C LEU A 374 26.77 17.29 19.07
N PRO A 375 25.64 16.67 19.45
CA PRO A 375 24.63 17.38 20.21
C PRO A 375 25.28 17.99 21.48
N PRO A 376 24.85 19.18 21.93
CA PRO A 376 25.38 19.83 23.12
C PRO A 376 25.45 18.86 24.32
N PRO A 377 26.46 18.96 25.22
CA PRO A 377 26.61 18.06 26.36
C PRO A 377 25.35 17.87 27.21
N ALA A 378 24.50 18.90 27.29
CA ALA A 378 23.21 18.86 27.99
C ALA A 378 22.22 17.81 27.43
N LEU A 379 22.32 17.46 26.14
CA LEU A 379 21.45 16.48 25.48
C LEU A 379 22.02 15.05 25.53
N ARG A 380 23.29 14.88 25.90
CA ARG A 380 23.96 13.57 25.90
C ARG A 380 23.61 12.71 27.12
N ASN A 381 23.24 13.34 28.24
CA ASN A 381 23.11 12.68 29.55
C ASN A 381 21.67 12.41 30.02
N ASP A 382 20.63 12.75 29.25
CA ASP A 382 19.26 12.70 29.78
C ASP A 382 18.57 11.33 29.64
N SER A 383 19.11 10.45 28.79
CA SER A 383 18.59 9.08 28.61
C SER A 383 18.91 8.15 29.79
N SER A 384 19.91 8.46 30.62
CA SER A 384 20.21 7.71 31.85
C SER A 384 19.49 8.24 33.08
N ARG A 385 18.95 9.47 33.05
CA ARG A 385 18.26 10.08 34.21
C ARG A 385 16.79 9.69 34.35
N ARG A 386 16.10 9.31 33.27
CA ARG A 386 14.70 8.84 33.32
C ARG A 386 14.50 7.38 33.78
N ARG A 387 15.55 6.73 34.31
CA ARG A 387 15.45 5.45 35.05
C ARG A 387 15.52 5.60 36.57
N ARG A 388 15.39 6.81 37.12
CA ARG A 388 15.04 6.92 38.54
C ARG A 388 13.52 6.94 38.65
N GLY A 389 13.00 5.83 39.13
CA GLY A 389 11.64 5.76 39.62
C GLY A 389 11.38 6.93 40.55
N TRP A 390 10.18 7.50 40.41
CA TRP A 390 9.56 8.19 41.51
C TRP A 390 9.37 7.17 42.63
N THR A 391 10.32 7.10 43.54
CA THR A 391 10.05 6.59 44.88
C THR A 391 9.32 7.70 45.60
N SER A 392 8.16 7.36 46.15
CA SER A 392 7.45 8.19 47.11
C SER A 392 8.32 8.35 48.35
N GLU A 393 9.03 9.47 48.44
CA GLU A 393 9.43 10.19 49.65
C GLU A 393 10.35 11.34 49.21
N ASP A 394 10.01 12.53 49.70
CA ASP A 394 10.59 13.88 49.50
C ASP A 394 10.11 14.71 48.30
#